data_AF-A0AAU4TFC6-F1
#
_entry.id   AF-A0AAU4TFC6-F1
#
_cell.length_a   1.000
_cell.length_b   1.000
_cell.length_c   1.000
_cell.angle_alpha   90.00
_cell.angle_beta   90.00
_cell.angle_gamma   90.00
#
_symmetry.space_group_name_H-M   'P 1'
#
loop_
_entity.id
_entity.type
_entity.pdbx_description
1 polymer ?
#
loop_
_entity_poly.entity_id
_entity_poly.type
_entity_poly.pdbx_seq_one_letter_code
_entity_poly.pdbx_strand_id
1 'polypeptide(L)'
;MSGDGQEKAGEWPPTPAAEQLRRRREAASRCEPSECGHRDPLDCTAAGCGETTAGDPESESEREAAEVSDFAQLWANARTAYFAGGFPKYASGEWRALHPDDPRRLAAALEAAEMWRKFGDEEALMQWFREAARSRPSIADRRTRAELDAAARPKPAHQLRATPGWPPVAVPGQPGRYLCARQEKAA
;
A
#
# COMPACT_ATOMS: atom_id res chain seq x y z
N MET A 1 0.78 13.09 -86.88
CA MET A 1 0.70 14.35 -86.10
C MET A 1 -0.35 14.09 -85.03
N SER A 2 0.08 13.60 -83.88
CA SER A 2 0.43 14.42 -82.72
C SER A 2 -0.84 14.88 -82.00
N GLY A 3 -1.04 14.32 -80.83
CA GLY A 3 -2.13 14.63 -79.93
C GLY A 3 -1.88 13.91 -78.60
N ASP A 4 -0.73 14.19 -77.99
CA ASP A 4 -0.42 13.87 -76.59
C ASP A 4 -1.51 14.44 -75.68
N GLY A 5 -2.45 13.58 -75.29
CA GLY A 5 -3.39 13.87 -74.20
C GLY A 5 -2.70 13.61 -72.87
N GLN A 6 -1.97 14.59 -72.36
CA GLN A 6 -1.55 14.61 -70.95
C GLN A 6 -2.81 14.69 -70.09
N GLU A 7 -3.24 13.54 -69.56
CA GLU A 7 -4.11 13.48 -68.39
C GLU A 7 -3.40 14.20 -67.24
N LYS A 8 -3.90 15.38 -66.88
CA LYS A 8 -3.55 16.03 -65.62
C LYS A 8 -3.96 15.08 -64.50
N ALA A 9 -2.98 14.41 -63.91
CA ALA A 9 -3.16 13.62 -62.70
C ALA A 9 -3.87 14.51 -61.67
N GLY A 10 -5.12 14.17 -61.39
CA GLY A 10 -5.94 14.84 -60.40
C GLY A 10 -5.22 14.77 -59.06
N GLU A 11 -4.93 15.94 -58.50
CA GLU A 11 -4.44 16.05 -57.14
C GLU A 11 -5.61 15.73 -56.22
N TRP A 12 -5.71 14.46 -55.81
CA TRP A 12 -6.70 14.01 -54.85
C TRP A 12 -6.44 14.75 -53.52
N PRO A 13 -7.47 15.26 -52.85
CA PRO A 13 -7.29 15.87 -51.55
C PRO A 13 -6.65 14.83 -50.60
N PRO A 14 -5.67 15.23 -49.78
CA PRO A 14 -5.01 14.32 -48.87
C PRO A 14 -6.05 13.65 -47.98
N THR A 15 -5.91 12.34 -47.77
CA THR A 15 -6.78 11.63 -46.83
C THR A 15 -6.57 12.17 -45.42
N PRO A 16 -7.58 12.12 -44.54
CA PRO A 16 -7.46 12.59 -43.15
C PRO A 16 -6.25 11.99 -42.42
N ALA A 17 -5.91 10.74 -42.72
CA ALA A 17 -4.73 10.05 -42.18
C ALA A 17 -3.40 10.65 -42.70
N ALA A 18 -3.32 10.99 -43.99
CA ALA A 18 -2.13 11.63 -44.56
C ALA A 18 -1.93 13.04 -44.01
N GLU A 19 -3.03 13.78 -43.80
CA GLU A 19 -2.98 15.10 -43.19
C GLU A 19 -2.56 15.03 -41.71
N GLN A 20 -3.06 14.03 -40.97
CA GLN A 20 -2.64 13.77 -39.59
C GLN A 20 -1.15 13.41 -39.51
N LEU A 21 -0.63 12.61 -40.44
CA LEU A 21 0.79 12.25 -40.49
C LEU A 21 1.68 13.47 -40.82
N ARG A 22 1.24 14.34 -41.72
CA ARG A 22 1.94 15.59 -42.04
C ARG A 22 1.97 16.53 -40.84
N ARG A 23 0.84 16.71 -40.14
CA ARG A 23 0.77 17.50 -38.89
C ARG A 23 1.71 16.96 -37.82
N ARG A 24 1.79 15.64 -37.65
CA ARG A 24 2.75 15.00 -36.73
C ARG A 24 4.20 15.33 -37.11
N ARG A 25 4.54 15.28 -38.39
CA ARG A 25 5.91 15.56 -38.87
C ARG A 25 6.32 17.02 -38.69
N GLU A 26 5.41 17.95 -38.99
CA GLU A 26 5.62 19.38 -38.76
C GLU A 26 5.74 19.70 -37.25
N ALA A 27 4.94 19.05 -36.39
CA ALA A 27 5.04 19.20 -34.94
C ALA A 27 6.38 18.65 -34.40
N ALA A 28 6.80 17.45 -34.84
CA ALA A 28 8.08 16.87 -34.45
C ALA A 28 9.28 17.72 -34.89
N SER A 29 9.20 18.40 -36.05
CA SER A 29 10.30 19.30 -36.49
C SER A 29 10.44 20.58 -35.67
N ARG A 30 9.43 20.95 -34.86
CA ARG A 30 9.46 22.15 -34.00
C ARG A 30 9.87 21.84 -32.57
N CYS A 31 9.95 20.56 -32.20
CA CYS A 31 10.24 20.12 -30.84
C CYS A 31 11.57 19.39 -30.84
N GLU A 32 12.61 19.95 -30.19
CA GLU A 32 13.82 19.17 -29.95
C GLU A 32 13.51 18.08 -28.89
N PRO A 33 13.91 16.81 -29.10
CA PRO A 33 13.19 15.67 -28.54
C PRO A 33 13.41 15.33 -27.05
N SER A 34 13.91 16.25 -26.21
CA SER A 34 14.63 15.79 -25.00
C SER A 34 13.99 16.06 -23.64
N GLU A 35 13.07 17.02 -23.48
CA GLU A 35 12.74 17.47 -22.10
C GLU A 35 11.28 17.33 -21.66
N CYS A 36 10.31 17.24 -22.57
CA CYS A 36 8.90 17.26 -22.19
C CYS A 36 8.29 15.87 -21.84
N GLY A 37 9.01 14.76 -22.06
CA GLY A 37 8.58 13.41 -21.64
C GLY A 37 7.33 12.83 -22.33
N HIS A 38 6.75 13.52 -23.31
CA HIS A 38 5.54 13.07 -24.02
C HIS A 38 5.88 12.14 -25.19
N ARG A 39 5.04 11.11 -25.38
CA ARG A 39 5.22 10.07 -26.40
C ARG A 39 4.71 10.49 -27.78
N ASP A 40 3.83 11.49 -27.87
CA ASP A 40 3.26 12.02 -29.11
C ASP A 40 3.51 13.54 -29.24
N PRO A 41 4.12 14.03 -30.33
CA PRO A 41 4.37 15.46 -30.54
C PRO A 41 3.10 16.32 -30.62
N LEU A 42 1.96 15.74 -30.94
CA LEU A 42 0.68 16.46 -30.97
C LEU A 42 0.13 16.73 -29.56
N ASP A 43 0.57 15.98 -28.55
CA ASP A 43 0.16 16.19 -27.16
C ASP A 43 0.89 17.41 -26.55
N CYS A 44 2.04 17.83 -27.08
CA CYS A 44 2.80 18.97 -26.58
C CYS A 44 2.07 20.31 -26.71
N THR A 45 1.35 20.53 -27.82
CA THR A 45 0.59 21.78 -28.04
C THR A 45 -0.70 21.81 -27.24
N ALA A 46 -1.29 20.65 -26.96
CA ALA A 46 -2.43 20.54 -26.05
C ALA A 46 -2.02 20.75 -24.58
N ALA A 47 -0.78 20.40 -24.22
CA ALA A 47 -0.25 20.51 -22.86
C ALA A 47 0.41 21.86 -22.52
N GLY A 48 0.49 22.81 -23.47
CA GLY A 48 1.07 24.13 -23.20
C GLY A 48 2.58 24.14 -22.94
N CYS A 49 3.32 23.12 -23.40
CA CYS A 49 4.76 23.03 -23.18
C CYS A 49 5.51 24.15 -23.92
N GLY A 50 5.96 25.16 -23.17
CA GLY A 50 6.69 26.34 -23.67
C GLY A 50 6.08 27.66 -23.20
N GLU A 51 4.85 27.65 -22.70
CA GLU A 51 4.30 28.79 -21.98
C GLU A 51 4.88 28.73 -20.56
N THR A 52 5.97 29.47 -20.34
CA THR A 52 6.39 29.79 -18.98
C THR A 52 5.32 30.70 -18.39
N THR A 53 4.23 30.09 -17.90
CA THR A 53 3.52 30.67 -16.78
C THR A 53 4.53 30.70 -15.66
N ALA A 54 5.27 31.79 -15.54
CA ALA A 54 5.71 32.27 -14.25
C ALA A 54 4.42 32.48 -13.44
N GLY A 55 3.90 31.39 -12.87
CA GLY A 55 2.79 31.44 -11.95
C GLY A 55 3.27 32.23 -10.76
N ASP A 56 2.52 33.26 -10.38
CA ASP A 56 2.75 33.94 -9.12
C ASP A 56 2.78 32.87 -8.01
N PRO A 57 3.80 32.85 -7.13
CA PRO A 57 3.90 31.86 -6.06
C PRO A 57 2.69 31.93 -5.10
N GLU A 58 2.00 33.07 -5.06
CA GLU A 58 0.73 33.22 -4.35
C GLU A 58 -0.37 32.34 -4.98
N SER A 59 -0.43 32.24 -6.31
CA SER A 59 -1.45 31.47 -7.04
C SER A 59 -1.27 29.95 -6.95
N GLU A 60 -0.03 29.46 -6.82
CA GLU A 60 0.23 28.04 -6.59
C GLU A 60 -0.14 27.66 -5.15
N SER A 61 0.21 28.50 -4.18
CA SER A 61 -0.13 28.28 -2.78
C SER A 61 -1.64 28.32 -2.51
N GLU A 62 -2.39 29.16 -3.22
CA GLU A 62 -3.85 29.23 -3.15
C GLU A 62 -4.52 28.00 -3.77
N ARG A 63 -3.98 27.48 -4.88
CA ARG A 63 -4.45 26.23 -5.51
C ARG A 63 -4.16 25.03 -4.64
N GLU A 64 -2.94 24.94 -4.09
CA GLU A 64 -2.57 23.88 -3.16
C GLU A 64 -3.45 23.90 -1.90
N ALA A 65 -3.72 25.09 -1.35
CA ALA A 65 -4.63 25.24 -0.23
C ALA A 65 -6.07 24.79 -0.57
N ALA A 66 -6.55 25.07 -1.79
CA ALA A 66 -7.86 24.62 -2.26
C ALA A 66 -7.91 23.08 -2.42
N GLU A 67 -6.88 22.46 -3.01
CA GLU A 67 -6.80 21.00 -3.16
C GLU A 67 -6.72 20.28 -1.81
N VAL A 68 -5.98 20.82 -0.85
CA VAL A 68 -5.93 20.31 0.52
C VAL A 68 -7.31 20.44 1.19
N SER A 69 -8.02 21.54 0.96
CA SER A 69 -9.39 21.74 1.45
C SER A 69 -10.37 20.74 0.82
N ASP A 70 -10.26 20.47 -0.48
CA ASP A 70 -11.10 19.52 -1.20
C ASP A 70 -10.86 18.08 -0.72
N PHE A 71 -9.59 17.71 -0.48
CA PHE A 71 -9.25 16.41 0.09
C PHE A 71 -9.78 16.27 1.53
N ALA A 72 -9.67 17.31 2.35
CA ALA A 72 -10.22 17.30 3.71
C ALA A 72 -11.75 17.11 3.70
N GLN A 73 -12.45 17.76 2.77
CA GLN A 73 -13.88 17.59 2.59
C GLN A 73 -14.25 16.18 2.10
N LEU A 74 -13.49 15.64 1.14
CA LEU A 74 -13.64 14.26 0.68
C LEU A 74 -13.48 13.27 1.84
N TRP A 75 -12.48 13.48 2.69
CA TRP A 75 -12.21 12.62 3.83
C TRP A 75 -13.32 12.69 4.89
N ALA A 76 -13.82 13.89 5.20
CA ALA A 76 -14.96 14.06 6.10
C ALA A 76 -16.23 13.34 5.59
N ASN A 77 -16.50 13.45 4.29
CA ASN A 77 -17.62 12.78 3.64
C ASN A 77 -17.44 11.25 3.64
N ALA A 78 -16.22 10.77 3.36
CA ALA A 78 -15.91 9.34 3.39
C ALA A 78 -16.07 8.74 4.78
N ARG A 79 -15.66 9.45 5.83
CA ARG A 79 -15.85 9.00 7.22
C ARG A 79 -17.33 8.90 7.59
N THR A 80 -18.15 9.85 7.12
CA THR A 80 -19.60 9.81 7.30
C THR A 80 -20.21 8.59 6.58
N ALA A 81 -19.82 8.35 5.32
CA ALA A 81 -20.26 7.18 4.56
C ALA A 81 -19.82 5.86 5.21
N TYR A 82 -18.60 5.80 5.73
CA TYR A 82 -18.07 4.65 6.45
C TYR A 82 -18.93 4.32 7.68
N PHE A 83 -19.25 5.30 8.52
CA PHE A 83 -20.10 5.05 9.69
C PHE A 83 -21.56 4.76 9.34
N ALA A 84 -22.05 5.23 8.19
CA ALA A 84 -23.38 4.90 7.70
C ALA A 84 -23.49 3.44 7.19
N GLY A 85 -22.36 2.78 6.87
CA GLY A 85 -22.33 1.38 6.42
C GLY A 85 -22.91 1.12 5.01
N GLY A 86 -23.26 2.18 4.27
CA GLY A 86 -23.91 2.12 2.96
C GLY A 86 -22.97 2.28 1.77
N PHE A 87 -21.86 1.54 1.74
CA PHE A 87 -20.85 1.61 0.68
C PHE A 87 -20.56 0.22 0.09
N PRO A 88 -20.18 0.12 -1.20
CA PRO A 88 -19.92 -1.17 -1.84
C PRO A 88 -18.62 -1.78 -1.33
N LYS A 89 -18.52 -3.11 -1.37
CA LYS A 89 -17.28 -3.83 -1.01
C LYS A 89 -16.10 -3.36 -1.87
N TYR A 90 -14.94 -3.15 -1.26
CA TYR A 90 -13.70 -2.78 -1.97
C TYR A 90 -13.40 -3.71 -3.15
N ALA A 91 -12.97 -3.12 -4.28
CA ALA A 91 -12.64 -3.81 -5.54
C ALA A 91 -13.79 -4.59 -6.21
N SER A 92 -15.03 -4.53 -5.70
CA SER A 92 -16.22 -5.05 -6.37
C SER A 92 -16.55 -4.30 -7.66
N GLY A 93 -17.45 -4.84 -8.49
CA GLY A 93 -17.90 -4.17 -9.72
C GLY A 93 -18.54 -2.81 -9.43
N GLU A 94 -19.40 -2.74 -8.42
CA GLU A 94 -20.04 -1.50 -7.97
C GLU A 94 -19.01 -0.47 -7.49
N TRP A 95 -17.99 -0.90 -6.75
CA TRP A 95 -16.90 -0.03 -6.30
C TRP A 95 -16.08 0.55 -7.46
N ARG A 96 -15.80 -0.27 -8.49
CA ARG A 96 -15.05 0.18 -9.68
C ARG A 96 -15.85 1.16 -10.54
N ALA A 97 -17.18 1.09 -10.48
CA ALA A 97 -18.06 2.01 -11.18
C ALA A 97 -18.17 3.39 -10.49
N LEU A 98 -17.74 3.51 -9.22
CA LEU A 98 -17.73 4.79 -8.51
C LEU A 98 -16.66 5.73 -9.08
N HIS A 99 -16.97 7.02 -9.11
CA HIS A 99 -16.00 8.06 -9.45
C HIS A 99 -14.81 8.05 -8.46
N PRO A 100 -13.58 8.38 -8.89
CA PRO A 100 -12.43 8.51 -7.98
C PRO A 100 -12.69 9.38 -6.75
N ASP A 101 -13.42 10.49 -6.93
CA ASP A 101 -13.76 11.44 -5.86
C ASP A 101 -15.07 11.10 -5.12
N ASP A 102 -15.65 9.91 -5.33
CA ASP A 102 -16.82 9.50 -4.55
C ASP A 102 -16.37 9.09 -3.13
N PRO A 103 -16.92 9.73 -2.07
CA PRO A 103 -16.53 9.41 -0.69
C PRO A 103 -16.79 7.94 -0.30
N ARG A 104 -17.76 7.27 -0.94
CA ARG A 104 -18.05 5.84 -0.70
C ARG A 104 -16.92 4.94 -1.20
N ARG A 105 -16.18 5.38 -2.22
CA ARG A 105 -15.03 4.65 -2.76
C ARG A 105 -13.89 4.62 -1.75
N LEU A 106 -13.62 5.76 -1.11
CA LEU A 106 -12.63 5.88 -0.02
C LEU A 106 -13.10 5.13 1.25
N ALA A 107 -14.37 5.23 1.62
CA ALA A 107 -14.94 4.50 2.76
C ALA A 107 -14.74 2.98 2.64
N ALA A 108 -15.01 2.41 1.46
CA ALA A 108 -14.79 1.00 1.17
C ALA A 108 -13.31 0.58 1.28
N ALA A 109 -12.39 1.45 0.83
CA ALA A 109 -10.96 1.19 0.94
C ALA A 109 -10.49 1.19 2.41
N LEU A 110 -11.02 2.09 3.23
CA LEU A 110 -10.74 2.14 4.67
C LEU A 110 -11.27 0.90 5.40
N GLU A 111 -12.48 0.45 5.08
CA GLU A 111 -13.03 -0.80 5.62
C GLU A 111 -12.12 -1.99 5.27
N ALA A 112 -11.72 -2.11 4.01
CA ALA A 112 -10.80 -3.16 3.59
C ALA A 112 -9.49 -3.08 4.38
N ALA A 113 -8.85 -1.91 4.45
CA ALA A 113 -7.62 -1.73 5.21
C ALA A 113 -7.77 -2.10 6.70
N GLU A 114 -8.92 -1.78 7.31
CA GLU A 114 -9.20 -2.17 8.69
C GLU A 114 -9.43 -3.69 8.83
N MET A 115 -10.08 -4.32 7.87
CA MET A 115 -10.21 -5.77 7.82
C MET A 115 -8.84 -6.44 7.71
N TRP A 116 -7.95 -5.93 6.86
CA TRP A 116 -6.55 -6.37 6.78
C TRP A 116 -5.81 -6.16 8.10
N ARG A 117 -6.02 -5.04 8.80
CA ARG A 117 -5.43 -4.79 10.12
C ARG A 117 -5.94 -5.77 11.19
N LYS A 118 -7.24 -6.10 11.16
CA LYS A 118 -7.90 -6.95 12.17
C LYS A 118 -7.61 -8.44 11.95
N PHE A 119 -7.67 -8.89 10.70
CA PHE A 119 -7.63 -10.30 10.34
C PHE A 119 -6.35 -10.73 9.63
N GLY A 120 -5.48 -9.76 9.29
CA GLY A 120 -4.19 -10.01 8.65
C GLY A 120 -4.32 -10.36 7.17
N ASP A 121 -3.28 -11.02 6.68
CA ASP A 121 -3.24 -11.64 5.35
C ASP A 121 -4.37 -12.65 5.19
N GLU A 122 -5.03 -12.68 4.02
CA GLU A 122 -6.02 -13.68 3.66
C GLU A 122 -5.46 -15.10 3.89
N GLU A 123 -4.16 -15.30 3.68
CA GLU A 123 -3.49 -16.57 3.95
C GLU A 123 -3.42 -16.90 5.45
N ALA A 124 -3.15 -15.91 6.30
CA ALA A 124 -3.18 -16.04 7.76
C ALA A 124 -4.61 -16.27 8.29
N LEU A 125 -5.60 -15.60 7.71
CA LEU A 125 -7.02 -15.81 8.02
C LEU A 125 -7.48 -17.21 7.60
N MET A 126 -7.11 -17.66 6.40
CA MET A 126 -7.42 -19.00 5.92
C MET A 126 -6.64 -20.08 6.67
N GLN A 127 -5.43 -19.77 7.14
CA GLN A 127 -4.69 -20.66 8.05
C GLN A 127 -5.37 -20.75 9.41
N TRP A 128 -5.80 -19.64 9.98
CA TRP A 128 -6.57 -19.62 11.21
C TRP A 128 -7.88 -20.41 11.08
N PHE A 129 -8.63 -20.24 9.97
CA PHE A 129 -9.83 -21.05 9.72
C PHE A 129 -9.51 -22.54 9.61
N ARG A 130 -8.44 -22.91 8.90
CA ARG A 130 -7.98 -24.30 8.82
C ARG A 130 -7.64 -24.86 10.19
N GLU A 131 -6.98 -24.08 11.05
CA GLU A 131 -6.63 -24.47 12.42
C GLU A 131 -7.86 -24.58 13.34
N ALA A 132 -8.79 -23.63 13.26
CA ALA A 132 -10.03 -23.64 14.02
C ALA A 132 -10.96 -24.79 13.60
N ALA A 133 -10.95 -25.14 12.31
CA ALA A 133 -11.70 -26.27 11.76
C ALA A 133 -11.01 -27.63 11.97
N ARG A 134 -9.76 -27.68 12.48
CA ARG A 134 -9.14 -28.96 12.83
C ARG A 134 -9.99 -29.63 13.91
N SER A 135 -10.40 -30.85 13.61
CA SER A 135 -11.06 -31.75 14.55
C SER A 135 -10.24 -31.76 15.84
N ARG A 136 -10.85 -31.29 16.93
CA ARG A 136 -10.21 -31.40 18.24
C ARG A 136 -9.92 -32.88 18.52
N PRO A 137 -8.79 -33.22 19.14
CA PRO A 137 -8.50 -34.60 19.54
C PRO A 137 -9.69 -35.13 20.35
N SER A 138 -10.02 -36.40 20.13
CA SER A 138 -11.17 -37.02 20.78
C SER A 138 -11.03 -36.92 22.29
N ILE A 139 -12.13 -36.98 23.03
CA ILE A 139 -12.07 -36.97 24.50
C ILE A 139 -11.22 -38.15 25.01
N ALA A 140 -11.17 -39.27 24.27
CA ALA A 140 -10.34 -40.42 24.58
C ALA A 140 -8.83 -40.15 24.40
N ASP A 141 -8.45 -39.23 23.53
CA ASP A 141 -7.06 -38.81 23.30
C ASP A 141 -6.62 -37.67 24.24
N ARG A 142 -7.50 -37.19 25.12
CA ARG A 142 -7.17 -36.14 26.08
C ARG A 142 -6.34 -36.71 27.23
N ARG A 143 -5.40 -35.90 27.71
CA ARG A 143 -4.64 -36.21 28.92
C ARG A 143 -5.57 -36.53 30.08
N THR A 144 -5.26 -37.62 30.78
CA THR A 144 -5.98 -37.98 32.00
C THR A 144 -5.79 -36.91 33.07
N ARG A 145 -6.68 -36.86 34.07
CA ARG A 145 -6.54 -35.96 35.23
C ARG A 145 -5.16 -36.13 35.90
N ALA A 146 -4.70 -37.38 36.04
CA ALA A 146 -3.40 -37.70 36.60
C ALA A 146 -2.23 -37.16 35.76
N GLU A 147 -2.32 -37.18 34.43
CA GLU A 147 -1.32 -36.59 33.54
C GLU A 147 -1.30 -35.06 33.62
N LEU A 148 -2.47 -34.43 33.75
CA LEU A 148 -2.55 -32.98 33.97
C LEU A 148 -1.94 -32.60 35.31
N ASP A 149 -2.24 -33.35 36.36
CA ASP A 149 -1.67 -33.13 37.69
C ASP A 149 -0.15 -33.36 37.70
N ALA A 150 0.35 -34.34 36.94
CA ALA A 150 1.78 -34.58 36.75
C ALA A 150 2.46 -33.44 35.96
N ALA A 151 1.80 -32.91 34.92
CA ALA A 151 2.30 -31.78 34.14
C ALA A 151 2.26 -30.45 34.91
N ALA A 152 1.30 -30.31 35.83
CA ALA A 152 1.16 -29.16 36.71
C ALA A 152 2.13 -29.19 37.91
N ARG A 153 2.94 -30.26 38.07
CA ARG A 153 3.96 -30.31 39.12
C ARG A 153 4.91 -29.13 38.95
N PRO A 154 5.12 -28.34 40.02
CA PRO A 154 6.01 -27.19 39.95
C PRO A 154 7.40 -27.66 39.53
N LYS A 155 7.99 -26.95 38.57
CA LYS A 155 9.38 -27.18 38.19
C LYS A 155 10.26 -27.00 39.43
N PRO A 156 11.30 -27.83 39.61
CA PRO A 156 12.22 -27.62 40.72
C PRO A 156 12.82 -26.22 40.62
N ALA A 157 13.03 -25.59 41.78
CA ALA A 157 13.65 -24.26 41.84
C ALA A 157 14.98 -24.27 41.10
N HIS A 158 15.17 -23.29 40.21
CA HIS A 158 16.41 -23.15 39.46
C HIS A 158 17.56 -22.80 40.41
N GLN A 159 18.64 -23.58 40.39
CA GLN A 159 19.82 -23.28 41.18
C GLN A 159 20.62 -22.16 40.51
N LEU A 160 20.55 -20.96 41.08
CA LEU A 160 21.33 -19.82 40.62
C LEU A 160 22.83 -20.05 40.94
N ARG A 161 23.68 -19.91 39.92
CA ARG A 161 25.13 -19.84 40.06
C ARG A 161 25.57 -18.42 39.76
N ALA A 162 26.36 -17.83 40.65
CA ALA A 162 26.95 -16.53 40.41
C ALA A 162 28.01 -16.64 39.31
N THR A 163 27.87 -15.83 38.27
CA THR A 163 28.84 -15.72 37.19
C THR A 163 30.10 -15.01 37.71
N PRO A 164 31.31 -15.47 37.37
CA PRO A 164 32.55 -14.76 37.70
C PRO A 164 32.54 -13.31 37.20
N GLY A 165 33.07 -12.39 38.00
CA GLY A 165 33.12 -10.96 37.67
C GLY A 165 31.87 -10.16 38.02
N TRP A 166 30.77 -10.80 38.45
CA TRP A 166 29.58 -10.11 38.94
C TRP A 166 29.67 -9.78 40.43
N PRO A 167 29.09 -8.64 40.88
CA PRO A 167 28.99 -8.33 42.29
C PRO A 167 28.09 -9.33 43.03
N PRO A 168 28.24 -9.50 44.36
CA PRO A 168 27.43 -10.43 45.14
C PRO A 168 25.93 -10.17 44.99
N VAL A 169 25.16 -11.21 44.63
CA VAL A 169 23.71 -11.10 44.42
C VAL A 169 22.98 -11.53 45.69
N ALA A 170 22.15 -10.64 46.26
CA ALA A 170 21.35 -10.95 47.44
C ALA A 170 20.25 -11.98 47.14
N VAL A 171 20.08 -12.98 48.01
CA VAL A 171 19.06 -14.02 47.83
C VAL A 171 17.72 -13.54 48.41
N PRO A 172 16.65 -13.43 47.60
CA PRO A 172 15.33 -13.03 48.09
C PRO A 172 14.84 -13.95 49.22
N GLY A 173 14.34 -13.36 50.31
CA GLY A 173 13.83 -14.10 51.47
C GLY A 173 14.89 -14.61 52.46
N GLN A 174 16.19 -14.37 52.20
CA GLN A 174 17.28 -14.72 53.13
C GLN A 174 18.21 -13.51 53.38
N PRO A 175 17.85 -12.59 54.29
CA PRO A 175 18.66 -11.42 54.59
C PRO A 175 20.06 -11.81 55.07
N GLY A 176 21.08 -11.16 54.54
CA GLY A 176 22.50 -11.44 54.84
C GLY A 176 23.13 -12.55 53.99
N ARG A 177 22.36 -13.26 53.16
CA ARG A 177 22.87 -14.30 52.26
C ARG A 177 23.09 -13.75 50.85
N TYR A 178 24.31 -13.93 50.35
CA TYR A 178 24.72 -13.50 49.01
C TYR A 178 25.26 -14.68 48.21
N LEU A 179 24.97 -14.69 46.90
CA LEU A 179 25.60 -15.58 45.93
C LEU A 179 26.86 -14.90 45.39
N CYS A 180 28.03 -15.46 45.72
CA CYS A 180 29.32 -15.04 45.20
C CYS A 180 29.85 -16.07 44.21
N ALA A 181 30.55 -15.62 43.17
CA ALA A 181 31.25 -16.53 42.28
C ALA A 181 32.32 -17.29 43.07
N ARG A 182 32.31 -18.63 42.97
CA ARG A 182 33.35 -19.46 43.58
C ARG A 182 34.64 -19.20 42.81
N GLN A 183 35.61 -18.53 43.42
CA GLN A 183 36.95 -18.41 42.85
C GLN A 183 37.62 -19.78 42.93
N GLU A 184 37.72 -20.47 41.80
CA GLU A 184 38.66 -21.58 41.69
C GLU A 184 40.06 -20.99 41.78
N LYS A 185 40.76 -21.24 42.90
CA LYS A 185 42.18 -20.92 43.05
C LYS A 185 42.94 -21.73 41.99
N ALA A 186 43.38 -21.07 40.92
CA ALA A 186 44.42 -21.60 40.06
C ALA A 186 45.72 -21.73 40.88
N ALA A 187 46.31 -22.93 40.86
CA ALA A 187 47.59 -23.25 41.49
C ALA A 187 48.76 -22.71 40.66
#